data_AF-X7YZ42-F1
#
_entry.id   AF-X7YZ42-F1
#
_cell.length_a   1.000
_cell.length_b   1.000
_cell.length_c   1.000
_cell.angle_alpha   90.00
_cell.angle_beta   90.00
_cell.angle_gamma   90.00
#
_symmetry.space_group_name_H-M   'P 1'
#
loop_
_entity.id
_entity.type
_entity.pdbx_description
1 polymer ?
#
loop_
_entity_poly.entity_id
_entity_poly.type
_entity_poly.pdbx_seq_one_letter_code
_entity_poly.pdbx_strand_id
1 'polypeptide(L)'
;MTKNLAESRNEAMVRLMTEARNKGGNAIIGMRFDTTELGDVWTEICAYGTAVQAVPVTDAARYTASQLGYGGARAAPAAGAAAGAAAAVRRGLRPAENTVGSAG
;
A
#
# COMPACT_ATOMS: atom_id res chain seq x y z
N MET A 1 -13.67 28.22 -4.06
CA MET A 1 -12.75 27.28 -4.74
C MET A 1 -12.15 26.24 -3.79
N THR A 2 -11.49 26.63 -2.70
CA THR A 2 -10.80 25.68 -1.80
C THR A 2 -11.71 24.65 -1.11
N LYS A 3 -12.95 25.02 -0.74
CA LYS A 3 -13.93 24.07 -0.15
C LYS A 3 -14.33 22.96 -1.13
N ASN A 4 -14.69 23.32 -2.36
CA ASN A 4 -15.07 22.35 -3.40
C ASN A 4 -13.93 21.39 -3.73
N LEU A 5 -12.68 21.85 -3.71
CA LEU A 5 -11.51 21.00 -3.93
C LEU A 5 -11.32 19.98 -2.78
N ALA A 6 -11.49 20.43 -1.54
CA ALA A 6 -11.40 19.55 -0.37
C ALA A 6 -12.52 18.49 -0.36
N GLU A 7 -13.74 18.88 -0.71
CA GLU A 7 -14.90 17.98 -0.86
C GLU A 7 -14.66 16.96 -1.98
N SER A 8 -14.26 17.42 -3.17
CA SER A 8 -13.96 16.54 -4.32
C SER A 8 -12.85 15.53 -3.99
N ARG A 9 -11.81 15.97 -3.26
CA ARG A 9 -10.73 15.09 -2.79
C ARG A 9 -11.25 14.02 -1.83
N ASN A 10 -12.15 14.38 -0.92
CA ASN A 10 -12.74 13.43 0.00
C ASN A 10 -13.62 12.42 -0.74
N GLU A 11 -14.40 12.85 -1.74
CA GLU A 11 -15.19 11.94 -2.58
C GLU A 11 -14.31 10.94 -3.34
N ALA A 12 -13.24 11.41 -3.99
CA ALA A 12 -12.29 10.56 -4.69
C ALA A 12 -11.67 9.52 -3.73
N MET A 13 -11.32 9.94 -2.52
CA MET A 13 -10.79 9.06 -1.48
C MET A 13 -11.82 8.02 -1.02
N VAL A 14 -13.09 8.39 -0.84
CA VAL A 14 -14.17 7.45 -0.47
C VAL A 14 -14.33 6.38 -1.56
N ARG A 15 -14.32 6.78 -2.84
CA ARG A 15 -14.40 5.84 -3.97
C ARG A 15 -13.22 4.86 -3.96
N LEU A 16 -11.99 5.35 -3.74
CA LEU A 16 -10.81 4.50 -3.61
C LEU A 16 -10.92 3.50 -2.44
N MET A 17 -11.40 3.95 -1.28
CA MET A 17 -11.60 3.07 -0.11
C MET A 17 -12.65 1.99 -0.37
N THR A 18 -13.75 2.34 -1.03
CA THR A 18 -14.79 1.38 -1.41
C THR A 18 -14.22 0.31 -2.35
N GLU A 19 -13.46 0.70 -3.37
CA GLU A 19 -12.82 -0.25 -4.28
C GLU A 19 -11.77 -1.13 -3.58
N ALA A 20 -10.99 -0.56 -2.66
CA ALA A 20 -10.03 -1.33 -1.87
C ALA A 20 -10.73 -2.40 -1.01
N ARG A 21 -11.86 -2.05 -0.37
CA ARG A 21 -12.68 -3.00 0.40
C ARG A 21 -13.31 -4.07 -0.49
N ASN A 22 -13.83 -3.69 -1.65
CA ASN A 22 -14.40 -4.64 -2.63
C ASN A 22 -13.36 -5.66 -3.11
N LYS A 23 -12.07 -5.27 -3.15
CA LYS A 23 -10.94 -6.15 -3.45
C LYS A 23 -10.42 -6.96 -2.24
N GLY A 24 -11.07 -6.85 -1.08
CA GLY A 24 -10.67 -7.55 0.14
C GLY A 24 -9.50 -6.89 0.89
N GLY A 25 -9.12 -5.66 0.54
CA GLY A 25 -8.09 -4.91 1.26
C GLY A 25 -8.61 -4.32 2.56
N ASN A 26 -7.77 -4.34 3.60
CA ASN A 26 -8.01 -3.65 4.87
C ASN A 26 -7.18 -2.37 5.03
N ALA A 27 -6.27 -2.10 4.08
CA ALA A 27 -5.45 -0.91 4.04
C ALA A 27 -5.10 -0.53 2.59
N ILE A 28 -4.75 0.73 2.37
CA ILE A 28 -4.21 1.25 1.11
C ILE A 28 -2.81 1.79 1.40
N ILE A 29 -1.80 1.26 0.71
CA ILE A 29 -0.41 1.73 0.82
C ILE A 29 -0.02 2.52 -0.43
N GLY A 30 0.95 3.42 -0.26
CA GLY A 30 1.40 4.28 -1.36
C GLY A 30 0.29 5.18 -1.91
N MET A 31 -0.65 5.59 -1.06
CA MET A 31 -1.78 6.43 -1.47
C MET A 31 -1.29 7.81 -1.91
N ARG A 32 -1.77 8.26 -3.06
CA ARG A 32 -1.45 9.55 -3.67
C ARG A 32 -2.69 10.19 -4.27
N PHE A 33 -2.59 11.49 -4.51
CA PHE A 33 -3.51 12.24 -5.35
C PHE A 33 -2.73 12.83 -6.51
N ASP A 34 -3.28 12.67 -7.71
CA ASP A 34 -2.88 13.47 -8.87
C ASP A 34 -4.01 14.43 -9.20
N THR A 35 -3.64 15.66 -9.57
CA THR A 35 -4.58 16.70 -9.96
C THR A 35 -4.20 17.20 -11.33
N THR A 36 -5.16 17.23 -12.25
CA THR A 36 -4.96 17.76 -13.60
C THR A 36 -6.02 18.82 -13.87
N GLU A 37 -5.62 19.99 -14.36
CA GLU A 37 -6.54 21.03 -14.82
C GLU A 37 -6.84 20.80 -16.30
N LEU A 38 -8.10 20.52 -16.63
CA LEU A 38 -8.61 20.45 -18.00
C LEU A 38 -9.19 21.83 -18.37
N GLY A 39 -8.32 22.69 -18.89
CA GLY A 39 -8.67 24.08 -19.22
C GLY A 39 -8.98 24.92 -17.97
N ASP A 40 -9.64 26.06 -18.17
CA ASP A 40 -9.81 27.07 -17.10
C ASP A 40 -10.89 26.72 -16.06
N VAL A 41 -11.70 25.68 -16.30
CA VAL A 41 -12.95 25.45 -15.55
C VAL A 41 -13.01 24.10 -14.86
N TRP A 42 -12.25 23.10 -15.32
CA TRP A 42 -12.33 21.73 -14.79
C TRP A 42 -11.04 21.28 -14.14
N THR A 43 -11.15 20.79 -12.91
CA THR A 43 -10.04 20.16 -12.19
C THR A 43 -10.40 18.71 -11.93
N GLU A 44 -9.63 17.80 -12.49
CA GLU A 44 -9.69 16.37 -12.19
C GLU A 44 -8.86 16.08 -10.93
N ILE A 45 -9.39 15.24 -10.05
CA ILE A 45 -8.68 14.70 -8.90
C ILE A 45 -8.74 13.17 -8.97
N CYS A 46 -7.57 12.55 -9.12
CA CYS A 46 -7.43 11.10 -9.10
C CYS A 46 -6.84 10.66 -7.76
N ALA A 47 -7.53 9.78 -7.04
CA ALA A 47 -6.98 9.11 -5.85
C ALA A 47 -6.60 7.67 -6.21
N TYR A 48 -5.36 7.27 -5.91
CA TYR A 48 -4.88 5.92 -6.19
C TYR A 48 -3.92 5.42 -5.14
N GLY A 49 -3.69 4.11 -5.14
CA GLY A 49 -2.81 3.41 -4.21
C GLY A 49 -2.95 1.89 -4.37
N THR A 50 -2.25 1.13 -3.54
CA THR A 50 -2.30 -0.34 -3.56
C THR A 50 -3.13 -0.86 -2.39
N ALA A 51 -4.22 -1.55 -2.68
CA ALA A 51 -5.01 -2.25 -1.67
C ALA A 51 -4.23 -3.47 -1.16
N VAL A 52 -4.15 -3.63 0.16
CA VAL A 52 -3.43 -4.75 0.80
C VAL A 52 -4.24 -5.33 1.96
N GLN A 53 -3.88 -6.56 2.34
CA GLN A 53 -4.24 -7.14 3.63
C GLN A 53 -3.05 -6.99 4.59
N ALA A 54 -3.07 -5.95 5.41
CA ALA A 54 -2.09 -5.74 6.47
C ALA A 54 -2.36 -6.71 7.64
N VAL A 55 -1.33 -7.48 8.02
CA VAL A 55 -1.36 -8.41 9.15
C VAL A 55 -0.22 -8.07 10.11
N PRO A 56 -0.48 -7.79 11.39
CA PRO A 56 0.57 -7.51 12.36
C PRO A 56 1.39 -8.77 12.65
N VAL A 57 2.72 -8.65 12.57
CA VAL A 57 3.65 -9.79 12.70
C VAL A 57 4.35 -9.90 14.06
N THR A 58 4.39 -8.82 14.85
CA THR A 58 4.99 -8.79 16.18
C THR A 58 3.92 -8.65 17.27
N ASP A 59 4.24 -9.07 18.50
CA ASP A 59 3.30 -8.96 19.63
C ASP A 59 2.96 -7.50 19.97
N ALA A 60 3.96 -6.61 19.91
CA ALA A 60 3.73 -5.17 20.06
C ALA A 60 2.77 -4.64 18.98
N ALA A 61 2.93 -5.04 17.72
CA ALA A 61 2.05 -4.61 16.63
C ALA A 61 0.61 -5.15 16.80
N ARG A 62 0.45 -6.40 17.28
CA ARG A 62 -0.86 -6.98 17.59
C ARG A 62 -1.55 -6.24 18.73
N TYR A 63 -0.80 -5.92 19.79
CA TYR A 63 -1.30 -5.12 20.90
C TYR A 63 -1.80 -3.75 20.40
N THR A 64 -0.97 -3.00 19.65
CA THR A 64 -1.37 -1.72 19.08
C THR A 64 -2.57 -1.83 18.15
N ALA A 65 -2.61 -2.84 17.28
CA ALA A 65 -3.74 -3.06 16.38
C ALA A 65 -5.05 -3.26 17.17
N SER A 66 -5.03 -4.06 18.24
CA SER A 66 -6.20 -4.27 19.11
C SER A 66 -6.69 -2.99 19.80
N GLN A 67 -5.76 -2.16 20.29
CA GLN A 67 -6.09 -0.88 20.95
C GLN A 67 -6.73 0.12 19.98
N LEU A 68 -6.30 0.11 18.72
CA LEU A 68 -6.82 0.99 17.67
C LEU A 68 -8.05 0.41 16.94
N GLY A 69 -8.51 -0.79 17.30
CA GLY A 69 -9.61 -1.48 16.63
C GLY A 69 -9.25 -2.02 15.24
N TYR A 70 -7.97 -2.09 14.88
CA TYR A 70 -7.49 -2.76 13.68
C TYR A 70 -7.38 -4.27 13.93
N GLY A 71 -8.04 -5.08 13.11
CA GLY A 71 -8.06 -6.55 13.26
C GLY A 71 -9.41 -7.15 13.65
N GLY A 72 -10.48 -6.34 13.71
CA GLY A 72 -11.86 -6.82 13.86
C GLY A 72 -12.39 -7.52 12.60
N ALA A 73 -12.46 -8.85 12.66
CA ALA A 73 -13.29 -9.77 11.87
C ALA A 73 -13.33 -9.62 10.33
N ARG A 74 -12.24 -10.06 9.68
CA ARG A 74 -12.26 -11.20 8.74
C ARG A 74 -10.87 -11.82 8.84
N ALA A 75 -10.77 -13.02 9.40
CA ALA A 75 -9.54 -13.78 9.33
C ALA A 75 -9.20 -13.95 7.84
N ALA A 76 -8.16 -13.27 7.37
CA ALA A 76 -7.54 -13.61 6.11
C ALA A 76 -7.08 -15.07 6.21
N PRO A 77 -7.22 -15.89 5.16
CA PRO A 77 -6.70 -17.25 5.18
C PRO A 77 -5.24 -17.21 5.59
N ALA A 78 -4.87 -18.08 6.51
CA ALA A 78 -3.56 -18.11 7.17
C ALA A 78 -2.44 -17.84 6.16
N ALA A 79 -1.56 -16.90 6.51
CA ALA A 79 -0.40 -16.48 5.73
C ALA A 79 0.66 -17.60 5.60
N GLY A 80 0.30 -18.70 4.93
CA GLY A 80 1.17 -19.83 4.61
C GLY A 80 1.67 -19.86 3.17
N ALA A 81 1.14 -19.02 2.27
CA ALA A 81 1.45 -19.12 0.83
C ALA A 81 2.44 -18.07 0.29
N ALA A 82 2.48 -16.86 0.86
CA ALA A 82 3.25 -15.74 0.26
C ALA A 82 4.68 -15.57 0.81
N ALA A 83 5.01 -16.17 1.96
CA ALA A 83 6.37 -16.08 2.54
C ALA A 83 7.44 -16.77 1.66
N GLY A 84 7.05 -17.72 0.80
CA GLY A 84 7.96 -18.43 -0.10
C GLY A 84 8.52 -17.57 -1.24
N ALA A 85 7.75 -16.60 -1.75
CA ALA A 85 8.17 -15.79 -2.90
C ALA A 85 9.28 -14.79 -2.54
N ALA A 86 9.19 -14.13 -1.38
CA ALA A 86 10.20 -13.17 -0.93
C ALA A 86 11.53 -13.85 -0.52
N ALA A 87 11.47 -15.08 0.02
CA ALA A 87 12.66 -15.86 0.34
C ALA A 87 13.39 -16.37 -0.92
N ALA A 88 12.65 -16.75 -1.97
CA ALA A 88 13.22 -17.16 -3.26
C ALA A 88 13.99 -16.01 -3.95
N VAL A 89 13.48 -14.77 -3.89
CA VAL A 89 14.16 -13.59 -4.44
C VAL A 89 15.46 -13.29 -3.70
N ARG A 90 15.53 -13.46 -2.37
CA ARG A 90 16.77 -13.28 -1.60
C ARG A 90 17.84 -14.33 -1.90
N ARG A 91 17.45 -15.53 -2.35
CA ARG A 91 18.37 -16.62 -2.70
C ARG A 91 18.94 -16.52 -4.12
N GLY A 92 18.38 -15.65 -4.97
CA GLY A 92 18.79 -15.46 -6.36
C GLY A 92 19.83 -14.36 -6.62
N LEU A 93 20.26 -13.61 -5.61
CA LEU A 93 21.30 -12.58 -5.78
C LEU A 93 22.68 -13.26 -5.78
N ARG A 94 23.24 -13.49 -6.98
CA ARG A 94 24.63 -13.95 -7.14
C ARG A 94 25.57 -12.90 -6.52
N PRO A 95 26.60 -13.29 -5.72
CA PRO A 95 27.56 -12.33 -5.21
C PRO A 95 28.34 -11.73 -6.38
N ALA A 96 28.46 -10.40 -6.39
CA ALA A 96 29.30 -9.66 -7.33
C ALA A 96 30.76 -10.12 -7.16
N GLU A 97 31.32 -10.66 -8.23
CA GLU A 97 32.71 -11.07 -8.33
C GLU A 97 33.58 -9.82 -8.23
N ASN A 98 34.34 -9.72 -7.13
CA ASN A 98 35.23 -8.59 -6.89
C ASN A 98 36.57 -8.87 -7.59
N THR A 99 36.60 -8.76 -8.92
CA THR A 99 37.86 -8.63 -9.67
C THR A 99 38.39 -7.21 -9.50
N VAL A 100 39.21 -7.00 -8.46
CA VAL A 100 40.20 -5.92 -8.46
C VAL A 100 41.54 -6.57 -8.77
N GLY A 101 42.03 -6.31 -9.97
CA GLY A 101 43.42 -6.57 -10.32
C GLY A 101 44.34 -5.62 -9.55
N SER A 102 45.45 -6.16 -9.05
CA SER A 102 46.67 -5.37 -8.86
C SER A 102 47.75 -5.99 -9.73
N ALA A 103 48.09 -5.25 -10.78
CA ALA A 103 49.36 -5.40 -11.49
C ALA A 103 50.52 -5.16 -10.49
N GLY A 104 51.57 -5.96 -10.62
CA GLY A 104 52.78 -5.89 -9.81
C GLY A 104 53.55 -7.19 -9.87
#